data_AF-A0A2W7IQR6-F1
#
_entry.id   AF-A0A2W7IQR6-F1
#
_cell.length_a   1.000
_cell.length_b   1.000
_cell.length_c   1.000
_cell.angle_alpha   90.00
_cell.angle_beta   90.00
_cell.angle_gamma   90.00
#
_symmetry.space_group_name_H-M   'P 1'
#
loop_
_entity.id
_entity.type
_entity.pdbx_description
1 polymer ?
#
loop_
_entity_poly.entity_id
_entity_poly.type
_entity_poly.pdbx_seq_one_letter_code
_entity_poly.pdbx_strand_id
1 'polypeptide(L)'
;MSKPLLVRAMTLRGCQICEMPDAEGASVISASVGLGGRNKADDVRTIQHLLNGVAASAGGPLQRLAEDGLIGPRTINAISRFQKARLGWSDGRVDPGKQTLQHLQASQPNVGGQTAPGGTPGAAGTGRTPQETLRIGRATAQIPRVKSALQRAMLRLQEAEDFCTREAGGMPSLQTAGEGAWLVFAKHFGLAPAQRRQGLAPLAGVRNILRSMITIYARGTSITGGVVFGAAIYDARPHHPQHADWIAFAFFGGFHNGGRIDHGLREDSIYFCEGMDGGTDGLFFHTSLHELAHFVGDRPEARPIVDHAYTTDPAYERLTSAQRLTNAESYANYIADFTLGTIALDDLRGPSTILLQDPIVEANGGITRGKASAFPPGKRPG
;
A
#
# COMPACT_ATOMS: atom_id res chain seq x y z
N MET A 1 1.12 27.01 10.72
CA MET A 1 1.86 26.10 9.84
C MET A 1 1.40 24.70 10.19
N SER A 2 0.76 24.00 9.25
CA SER A 2 0.37 22.60 9.44
C SER A 2 1.64 21.75 9.52
N LYS A 3 1.65 20.73 10.39
CA LYS A 3 2.78 19.81 10.52
C LYS A 3 2.93 19.02 9.20
N PRO A 4 4.15 18.79 8.69
CA PRO A 4 4.35 18.02 7.46
C PRO A 4 3.79 16.60 7.64
N LEU A 5 3.03 16.14 6.65
CA LEU A 5 2.49 14.79 6.61
C LEU A 5 3.60 13.85 6.13
N LEU A 6 4.12 13.03 7.04
CA LEU A 6 5.22 12.11 6.72
C LEU A 6 4.67 10.79 6.20
N VAL A 7 5.31 10.27 5.15
CA VAL A 7 5.08 8.92 4.63
C VAL A 7 6.38 8.14 4.60
N ARG A 8 6.26 6.81 4.63
CA ARG A 8 7.38 5.92 4.31
C ARG A 8 7.20 5.43 2.89
N ALA A 9 8.03 5.95 1.99
CA ALA A 9 7.96 5.60 0.58
C ALA A 9 9.03 4.58 0.23
N MET A 10 8.60 3.39 -0.19
CA MET A 10 9.47 2.45 -0.88
C MET A 10 9.76 2.98 -2.27
N THR A 11 11.03 3.20 -2.61
CA THR A 11 11.45 3.66 -3.95
C THR A 11 12.30 2.60 -4.65
N LEU A 12 12.55 2.78 -5.95
CA LEU A 12 13.52 1.97 -6.70
C LEU A 12 14.95 2.03 -6.12
N ARG A 13 15.24 3.01 -5.25
CA ARG A 13 16.55 3.23 -4.62
C ARG A 13 16.55 2.91 -3.11
N GLY A 14 15.49 2.32 -2.58
CA GLY A 14 15.30 2.03 -1.16
C GLY A 14 14.22 2.90 -0.49
N CYS A 15 14.04 2.77 0.82
CA CYS A 15 13.00 3.49 1.56
C CYS A 15 13.46 4.88 1.96
N GLN A 16 12.55 5.84 1.87
CA GLN A 16 12.77 7.20 2.32
C GLN A 16 11.58 7.66 3.17
N ILE A 17 11.86 8.34 4.29
CA ILE A 17 10.85 9.14 4.97
C ILE A 17 10.73 10.43 4.19
N CYS A 18 9.58 10.61 3.55
CA CYS A 18 9.32 11.76 2.70
C CYS A 18 8.21 12.61 3.31
N GLU A 19 8.37 13.93 3.23
CA GLU A 19 7.24 14.84 3.41
C GLU A 19 6.34 14.72 2.19
N MET A 20 5.06 14.49 2.43
CA MET A 20 4.09 14.58 1.34
C MET A 20 4.02 16.04 0.91
N PRO A 21 4.26 16.35 -0.38
CA PRO A 21 4.04 17.69 -0.88
C PRO A 21 2.58 18.03 -0.63
N ASP A 22 2.32 19.28 -0.26
CA ASP A 22 0.97 19.84 -0.22
C ASP A 22 0.23 19.40 -1.48
N ALA A 23 -1.02 18.95 -1.31
CA ALA A 23 -1.80 18.35 -2.39
C ALA A 23 -1.98 19.35 -3.55
N GLU A 24 -1.02 19.38 -4.49
CA GLU A 24 -1.17 20.09 -5.74
C GLU A 24 -2.26 19.35 -6.54
N GLY A 25 -3.47 19.89 -6.46
CA GLY A 25 -4.67 19.30 -7.05
C GLY A 25 -5.92 19.36 -6.16
N ALA A 26 -5.81 19.74 -4.88
CA ALA A 26 -7.00 20.14 -4.13
C ALA A 26 -7.53 21.44 -4.75
N SER A 27 -8.78 21.46 -5.22
CA SER A 27 -9.41 22.65 -5.79
C SER A 27 -9.52 23.75 -4.72
N VAL A 28 -8.50 24.61 -4.64
CA VAL A 28 -8.40 25.71 -3.67
C VAL A 28 -9.27 26.88 -4.15
N ILE A 29 -10.13 27.39 -3.27
CA ILE A 29 -10.79 28.69 -3.48
C ILE A 29 -9.90 29.82 -2.94
N SER A 30 -9.78 30.91 -3.68
CA SER A 30 -8.94 32.07 -3.33
C SER A 30 -9.61 33.06 -2.37
N ALA A 31 -10.94 33.03 -2.28
CA ALA A 31 -11.74 33.87 -1.40
C ALA A 31 -13.03 33.17 -0.96
N SER A 32 -13.71 33.73 0.05
CA SER A 32 -14.92 33.12 0.60
C SER A 32 -16.11 33.14 -0.38
N VAL A 33 -16.88 32.05 -0.37
CA VAL A 33 -18.02 31.80 -1.26
C VAL A 33 -19.26 31.50 -0.42
N GLY A 34 -20.42 32.05 -0.78
CA GLY A 34 -21.67 31.89 -0.03
C GLY A 34 -22.15 33.20 0.61
N LEU A 35 -22.96 33.07 1.66
CA LEU A 35 -23.62 34.18 2.32
C LEU A 35 -22.59 35.16 2.91
N GLY A 36 -22.64 36.43 2.49
CA GLY A 36 -21.68 37.45 2.91
C GLY A 36 -20.22 37.18 2.48
N GLY A 37 -20.00 36.25 1.56
CA GLY A 37 -18.69 35.93 0.99
C GLY A 37 -18.25 36.94 -0.07
N ARG A 38 -16.96 36.88 -0.44
CA ARG A 38 -16.41 37.68 -1.55
C ARG A 38 -16.92 37.23 -2.92
N ASN A 39 -17.32 35.97 -3.04
CA ASN A 39 -18.03 35.40 -4.18
C ASN A 39 -17.37 35.68 -5.54
N LYS A 40 -16.05 35.47 -5.64
CA LYS A 40 -15.37 35.51 -6.94
C LYS A 40 -15.94 34.41 -7.84
N ALA A 41 -16.21 34.74 -9.09
CA ALA A 41 -16.91 33.84 -10.01
C ALA A 41 -16.22 32.46 -10.15
N ASP A 42 -14.89 32.43 -10.19
CA ASP A 42 -14.14 31.18 -10.30
C ASP A 42 -14.24 30.32 -9.04
N ASP A 43 -14.12 30.94 -7.85
CA ASP A 43 -14.29 30.25 -6.57
C ASP A 43 -15.73 29.71 -6.42
N VAL A 44 -16.73 30.50 -6.86
CA VAL A 44 -18.15 30.09 -6.85
C VAL A 44 -18.35 28.87 -7.76
N ARG A 45 -17.75 28.89 -8.96
CA ARG A 45 -17.82 27.76 -9.89
C ARG A 45 -17.18 26.51 -9.32
N THR A 46 -16.03 26.64 -8.66
CA THR A 46 -15.39 25.54 -7.94
C THR A 46 -16.32 24.97 -6.87
N ILE A 47 -16.96 25.80 -6.04
CA ILE A 47 -17.89 25.31 -5.02
C ILE A 47 -19.15 24.67 -5.62
N GLN A 48 -19.71 25.23 -6.70
CA GLN A 48 -20.84 24.63 -7.41
C GLN A 48 -20.47 23.24 -7.96
N HIS A 49 -19.29 23.11 -8.55
CA HIS A 49 -18.74 21.84 -9.02
C HIS A 49 -18.59 20.82 -7.88
N LEU A 50 -17.95 21.23 -6.78
CA LEU A 50 -17.77 20.38 -5.61
C LEU A 50 -19.12 19.94 -5.02
N LEU A 51 -20.08 20.86 -4.86
CA LEU A 51 -21.42 20.52 -4.36
C LEU A 51 -22.13 19.51 -5.26
N ASN A 52 -22.02 19.67 -6.59
CA ASN A 52 -22.59 18.74 -7.56
C ASN A 52 -21.98 17.32 -7.47
N GLY A 53 -20.73 17.19 -7.01
CA GLY A 53 -20.06 15.91 -6.79
C GLY A 53 -20.54 15.16 -5.54
N VAL A 54 -21.28 15.82 -4.63
CA VAL A 54 -21.79 15.19 -3.40
C VAL A 54 -23.15 14.54 -3.65
N ALA A 55 -23.31 13.27 -3.26
CA ALA A 55 -24.61 12.61 -3.34
C ALA A 55 -25.67 13.31 -2.48
N ALA A 56 -26.92 13.33 -2.95
CA ALA A 56 -28.02 13.98 -2.25
C ALA A 56 -28.27 13.40 -0.85
N SER A 57 -28.05 12.10 -0.64
CA SER A 57 -28.10 11.43 0.67
C SER A 57 -26.99 11.88 1.63
N ALA A 58 -25.89 12.39 1.09
CA ALA A 58 -24.72 12.90 1.79
C ALA A 58 -24.74 14.43 1.96
N GLY A 59 -25.87 15.09 1.68
CA GLY A 59 -26.04 16.54 1.83
C GLY A 59 -25.71 17.38 0.58
N GLY A 60 -25.40 16.76 -0.56
CA GLY A 60 -25.29 17.46 -1.85
C GLY A 60 -26.62 18.08 -2.31
N PRO A 61 -26.69 18.79 -3.44
CA PRO A 61 -27.94 19.41 -3.89
C PRO A 61 -28.96 18.37 -4.40
N LEU A 62 -30.27 18.61 -4.20
CA LEU A 62 -31.33 17.71 -4.71
C LEU A 62 -31.44 17.77 -6.24
N GLN A 63 -31.21 18.97 -6.78
CA GLN A 63 -31.10 19.22 -8.21
C GLN A 63 -29.73 19.82 -8.47
N ARG A 64 -29.02 19.29 -9.47
CA ARG A 64 -27.68 19.75 -9.83
C ARG A 64 -27.68 21.27 -10.08
N LEU A 65 -26.70 21.96 -9.51
CA LEU A 65 -26.47 23.39 -9.69
C LEU A 65 -25.87 23.65 -11.08
N ALA A 66 -26.19 24.80 -11.67
CA ALA A 66 -25.42 25.31 -12.80
C ALA A 66 -24.04 25.76 -12.29
N GLU A 67 -22.98 25.37 -13.00
CA GLU A 67 -21.59 25.75 -12.69
C GLU A 67 -21.25 27.09 -13.40
N ASP A 68 -22.09 28.09 -13.16
CA ASP A 68 -22.07 29.39 -13.84
C ASP A 68 -21.19 30.44 -13.13
N GLY A 69 -20.71 30.15 -11.91
CA GLY A 69 -19.96 31.10 -11.08
C GLY A 69 -20.82 32.18 -10.43
N LEU A 70 -22.15 32.05 -10.47
CA LEU A 70 -23.09 32.98 -9.84
C LEU A 70 -23.53 32.48 -8.46
N ILE A 71 -23.34 33.31 -7.45
CA ILE A 71 -23.83 33.00 -6.11
C ILE A 71 -25.31 33.38 -6.01
N GLY A 72 -26.18 32.37 -5.96
CA GLY A 72 -27.62 32.55 -5.83
C GLY A 72 -28.22 31.75 -4.67
N PRO A 73 -29.52 31.93 -4.37
CA PRO A 73 -30.21 31.20 -3.30
C PRO A 73 -30.06 29.68 -3.43
N ARG A 74 -29.97 29.14 -4.65
CA ARG A 74 -29.75 27.70 -4.88
C ARG A 74 -28.38 27.23 -4.40
N THR A 75 -27.32 27.95 -4.74
CA THR A 75 -25.95 27.63 -4.29
C THR A 75 -25.80 27.81 -2.79
N ILE A 76 -26.34 28.89 -2.23
CA ILE A 76 -26.31 29.13 -0.77
C ILE A 76 -27.07 28.02 -0.03
N ASN A 77 -28.26 27.64 -0.50
CA ASN A 77 -29.02 26.54 0.12
C ASN A 77 -28.30 25.20 0.01
N ALA A 78 -27.58 24.95 -1.09
CA ALA A 78 -26.77 23.74 -1.25
C ALA A 78 -25.58 23.71 -0.27
N ILE A 79 -24.87 24.83 -0.10
CA ILE A 79 -23.83 24.99 0.93
C ILE A 79 -24.44 24.70 2.31
N SER A 80 -25.58 25.32 2.62
CA SER A 80 -26.20 25.18 3.93
C SER A 80 -26.67 23.76 4.22
N ARG A 81 -27.22 23.08 3.21
CA ARG A 81 -27.62 21.68 3.30
C ARG A 81 -26.42 20.78 3.55
N PHE A 82 -25.34 20.98 2.80
CA PHE A 82 -24.11 20.22 2.94
C PHE A 82 -23.51 20.39 4.35
N GLN A 83 -23.40 21.63 4.83
CA GLN A 83 -22.92 21.93 6.17
C GLN A 83 -23.78 21.29 7.26
N LYS A 84 -25.12 21.40 7.18
CA LYS A 84 -26.01 20.74 8.14
C LYS A 84 -25.80 19.21 8.16
N ALA A 85 -25.65 18.61 6.98
CA ALA A 85 -25.48 17.17 6.86
C ALA A 85 -24.11 16.67 7.35
N ARG A 86 -23.04 17.47 7.18
CA ARG A 86 -21.66 17.04 7.50
C ARG A 86 -21.10 17.59 8.81
N LEU A 87 -21.53 18.78 9.21
CA LEU A 87 -21.03 19.51 10.37
C LEU A 87 -22.07 19.62 11.49
N GLY A 88 -23.36 19.34 11.21
CA GLY A 88 -24.45 19.47 12.17
C GLY A 88 -24.94 20.91 12.39
N TRP A 89 -24.29 21.91 11.78
CA TRP A 89 -24.67 23.32 11.80
C TRP A 89 -24.42 23.95 10.43
N SER A 90 -24.89 25.19 10.20
CA SER A 90 -24.67 25.89 8.93
C SER A 90 -24.73 27.39 9.08
N ASP A 91 -23.81 28.07 8.39
CA ASP A 91 -23.75 29.53 8.21
C ASP A 91 -23.93 29.96 6.74
N GLY A 92 -24.01 28.99 5.80
CA GLY A 92 -24.23 29.24 4.38
C GLY A 92 -23.00 29.79 3.66
N ARG A 93 -21.80 29.65 4.24
CA ARG A 93 -20.54 30.20 3.73
C ARG A 93 -19.40 29.17 3.74
N VAL A 94 -18.60 29.17 2.68
CA VAL A 94 -17.37 28.39 2.54
C VAL A 94 -16.18 29.35 2.53
N ASP A 95 -15.27 29.22 3.49
CA ASP A 95 -14.02 29.98 3.52
C ASP A 95 -12.82 29.12 3.09
N PRO A 96 -11.78 29.72 2.48
CA PRO A 96 -10.55 29.01 2.13
C PRO A 96 -9.91 28.30 3.33
N GLY A 97 -9.50 27.05 3.14
CA GLY A 97 -8.80 26.24 4.14
C GLY A 97 -9.63 25.85 5.37
N LYS A 98 -10.95 26.11 5.38
CA LYS A 98 -11.83 25.76 6.50
C LYS A 98 -12.58 24.44 6.27
N GLN A 99 -13.18 23.95 7.35
CA GLN A 99 -13.87 22.65 7.45
C GLN A 99 -14.86 22.39 6.31
N THR A 100 -15.70 23.36 5.92
CA THR A 100 -16.68 23.13 4.84
C THR A 100 -16.01 22.79 3.51
N LEU A 101 -14.90 23.47 3.14
CA LEU A 101 -14.17 23.19 1.91
C LEU A 101 -13.49 21.82 1.97
N GLN A 102 -12.86 21.49 3.11
CA GLN A 102 -12.20 20.20 3.32
C GLN A 102 -13.19 19.05 3.18
N HIS A 103 -14.37 19.16 3.79
CA HIS A 103 -15.42 18.14 3.66
C HIS A 103 -15.99 18.05 2.25
N LEU A 104 -16.10 19.17 1.52
CA LEU A 104 -16.52 19.16 0.11
C LEU A 104 -15.52 18.42 -0.76
N GLN A 105 -14.23 18.72 -0.60
CA GLN A 105 -13.14 18.06 -1.31
C GLN A 105 -13.09 16.56 -0.99
N ALA A 106 -13.20 16.19 0.30
CA ALA A 106 -13.27 14.80 0.74
C ALA A 106 -14.54 14.07 0.27
N SER A 107 -15.59 14.81 -0.09
CA SER A 107 -16.82 14.25 -0.65
C SER A 107 -16.79 14.15 -2.18
N GLN A 108 -15.72 14.62 -2.83
CA GLN A 108 -15.57 14.41 -4.26
C GLN A 108 -15.17 12.95 -4.52
N PRO A 109 -15.75 12.30 -5.54
CA PRO A 109 -15.03 11.22 -6.19
C PRO A 109 -13.72 11.83 -6.75
N ASN A 110 -12.56 11.26 -6.44
CA ASN A 110 -11.23 11.77 -6.85
C ASN A 110 -11.24 12.25 -8.31
N VAL A 111 -11.19 13.57 -8.52
CA VAL A 111 -10.98 14.22 -9.83
C VAL A 111 -9.93 15.31 -9.65
N GLY A 112 -8.71 15.04 -10.10
CA GLY A 112 -7.67 16.03 -10.34
C GLY A 112 -7.36 16.08 -11.83
N GLY A 113 -7.57 17.23 -12.47
CA GLY A 113 -6.98 17.55 -13.78
C GLY A 113 -7.87 18.28 -14.79
N GLN A 114 -7.79 19.62 -14.82
CA GLN A 114 -7.93 20.46 -16.03
C GLN A 114 -6.78 21.49 -15.94
N THR A 115 -6.06 21.95 -16.97
CA THR A 115 -6.29 22.25 -18.40
C THR A 115 -4.94 22.04 -19.15
N ALA A 116 -4.77 21.97 -20.47
CA ALA A 116 -5.38 22.66 -21.62
C ALA A 116 -5.05 21.89 -22.95
N PRO A 117 -5.20 22.49 -24.15
CA PRO A 117 -6.43 22.70 -24.92
C PRO A 117 -6.46 21.89 -26.23
N GLY A 118 -7.67 21.59 -26.71
CA GLY A 118 -7.92 21.25 -28.12
C GLY A 118 -8.28 19.78 -28.38
N GLY A 119 -9.57 19.52 -28.60
CA GLY A 119 -10.07 18.28 -29.20
C GLY A 119 -11.35 17.72 -28.55
N THR A 120 -12.51 18.26 -28.90
CA THR A 120 -13.83 17.64 -28.70
C THR A 120 -14.12 16.60 -29.81
N PRO A 121 -15.17 15.76 -29.72
CA PRO A 121 -15.70 15.01 -28.57
C PRO A 121 -16.01 13.52 -28.90
N GLY A 122 -15.88 12.62 -27.92
CA GLY A 122 -16.41 11.25 -28.05
C GLY A 122 -16.34 10.41 -26.77
N ALA A 123 -17.42 10.44 -25.98
CA ALA A 123 -17.84 9.44 -24.97
C ALA A 123 -16.96 9.19 -23.72
N ALA A 124 -17.14 10.07 -22.74
CA ALA A 124 -17.51 9.81 -21.34
C ALA A 124 -17.07 8.48 -20.66
N GLY A 125 -16.05 8.59 -19.82
CA GLY A 125 -15.76 7.68 -18.70
C GLY A 125 -14.92 8.41 -17.65
N THR A 126 -15.55 8.92 -16.61
CA THR A 126 -14.90 9.47 -15.41
C THR A 126 -14.35 8.31 -14.57
N GLY A 127 -13.02 8.14 -14.50
CA GLY A 127 -12.39 7.06 -13.72
C GLY A 127 -10.88 7.25 -13.56
N ARG A 128 -10.30 6.51 -12.60
CA ARG A 128 -8.85 6.28 -12.45
C ARG A 128 -8.23 6.00 -13.82
N THR A 129 -6.96 6.38 -14.02
CA THR A 129 -6.26 6.04 -15.26
C THR A 129 -6.25 4.51 -15.44
N PRO A 130 -6.15 4.01 -16.68
CA PRO A 130 -6.03 2.57 -16.93
C PRO A 130 -4.88 1.94 -16.12
N GLN A 131 -3.77 2.66 -15.97
CA GLN A 131 -2.58 2.26 -15.24
C GLN A 131 -2.85 2.21 -13.73
N GLU A 132 -3.48 3.23 -13.14
CA GLU A 132 -3.89 3.21 -11.73
C GLU A 132 -4.85 2.07 -11.42
N THR A 133 -5.83 1.85 -12.31
CA THR A 133 -6.78 0.74 -12.20
C THR A 133 -6.08 -0.62 -12.26
N LEU A 134 -5.09 -0.74 -13.16
CA LEU A 134 -4.27 -1.96 -13.29
C LEU A 134 -3.46 -2.21 -12.01
N ARG A 135 -2.82 -1.19 -11.43
CA ARG A 135 -2.06 -1.34 -10.17
C ARG A 135 -2.94 -1.85 -9.04
N ILE A 136 -4.09 -1.22 -8.82
CA ILE A 136 -5.03 -1.63 -7.78
C ILE A 136 -5.55 -3.03 -8.05
N GLY A 137 -5.88 -3.34 -9.31
CA GLY A 137 -6.35 -4.67 -9.72
C GLY A 137 -5.31 -5.75 -9.42
N ARG A 138 -4.04 -5.52 -9.77
CA ARG A 138 -2.93 -6.45 -9.51
C ARG A 138 -2.62 -6.59 -8.02
N ALA A 139 -2.61 -5.50 -7.26
CA ALA A 139 -2.47 -5.54 -5.81
C ALA A 139 -3.63 -6.32 -5.15
N THR A 140 -4.86 -6.03 -5.55
CA THR A 140 -6.07 -6.70 -5.06
C THR A 140 -6.07 -8.19 -5.38
N ALA A 141 -5.57 -8.58 -6.55
CA ALA A 141 -5.43 -9.97 -6.95
C ALA A 141 -4.46 -10.76 -6.03
N GLN A 142 -3.52 -10.09 -5.35
CA GLN A 142 -2.62 -10.74 -4.38
C GLN A 142 -3.27 -10.99 -3.01
N ILE A 143 -4.43 -10.40 -2.70
CA ILE A 143 -5.06 -10.51 -1.37
C ILE A 143 -5.23 -11.97 -0.92
N PRO A 144 -5.76 -12.91 -1.73
CA PRO A 144 -5.87 -14.30 -1.29
C PRO A 144 -4.51 -14.92 -0.94
N ARG A 145 -3.48 -14.64 -1.75
CA ARG A 145 -2.12 -15.12 -1.52
C ARG A 145 -1.53 -14.54 -0.23
N VAL A 146 -1.71 -13.24 0.00
CA VAL A 146 -1.31 -12.54 1.24
C VAL A 146 -2.00 -13.12 2.46
N LYS A 147 -3.33 -13.32 2.41
CA LYS A 147 -4.10 -13.93 3.51
C LYS A 147 -3.57 -15.32 3.86
N SER A 148 -3.39 -16.18 2.85
CA SER A 148 -2.88 -17.54 3.08
C SER A 148 -1.44 -17.54 3.61
N ALA A 149 -0.59 -16.63 3.14
CA ALA A 149 0.77 -16.48 3.64
C ALA A 149 0.80 -16.07 5.12
N LEU A 150 0.01 -15.06 5.49
CA LEU A 150 -0.13 -14.61 6.88
C LEU A 150 -0.65 -15.72 7.82
N GLN A 151 -1.65 -16.48 7.36
CA GLN A 151 -2.19 -17.61 8.14
C GLN A 151 -1.14 -18.71 8.36
N ARG A 152 -0.37 -19.06 7.32
CA ARG A 152 0.73 -20.04 7.44
C ARG A 152 1.84 -19.52 8.34
N ALA A 153 2.25 -18.27 8.19
CA ALA A 153 3.25 -17.64 9.06
C ALA A 153 2.81 -17.65 10.53
N MET A 154 1.53 -17.35 10.81
CA MET A 154 0.97 -17.42 12.17
C MET A 154 1.01 -18.84 12.75
N LEU A 155 0.67 -19.85 11.95
CA LEU A 155 0.76 -21.25 12.37
C LEU A 155 2.20 -21.64 12.72
N ARG A 156 3.16 -21.27 11.85
CA ARG A 156 4.59 -21.55 12.08
C ARG A 156 5.14 -20.81 13.29
N LEU A 157 4.70 -19.58 13.51
CA LEU A 157 5.06 -18.82 14.71
C LEU A 157 4.59 -19.56 15.98
N GLN A 158 3.36 -20.09 15.99
CA GLN A 158 2.84 -20.88 17.11
C GLN A 158 3.65 -22.17 17.33
N GLU A 159 4.02 -22.88 16.26
CA GLU A 159 4.88 -24.07 16.36
C GLU A 159 6.25 -23.74 16.97
N ALA A 160 6.84 -22.58 16.60
CA ALA A 160 8.10 -22.11 17.16
C ALA A 160 7.98 -21.73 18.65
N GLU A 161 6.86 -21.14 19.06
CA GLU A 161 6.58 -20.80 20.46
C GLU A 161 6.41 -22.04 21.33
N ASP A 162 5.67 -23.03 20.85
CA ASP A 162 5.53 -24.32 21.51
C ASP A 162 6.90 -25.01 21.65
N PHE A 163 7.74 -24.95 20.62
CA PHE A 163 9.10 -25.48 20.68
C PHE A 163 9.97 -24.76 21.72
N CYS A 164 9.88 -23.43 21.81
CA CYS A 164 10.67 -22.64 22.74
C CYS A 164 10.21 -22.79 24.21
N THR A 165 8.96 -23.18 24.44
CA THR A 165 8.38 -23.35 25.79
C THR A 165 8.54 -24.76 26.35
N ARG A 166 8.51 -25.81 25.51
CA ARG A 166 8.60 -27.21 25.94
C ARG A 166 9.87 -27.55 26.74
N GLU A 167 9.70 -28.42 27.72
CA GLU A 167 10.79 -29.17 28.36
C GLU A 167 11.13 -30.42 27.53
N ALA A 168 12.33 -30.97 27.68
CA ALA A 168 12.78 -32.10 26.87
C ALA A 168 11.87 -33.34 27.12
N GLY A 169 11.25 -33.90 26.05
CA GLY A 169 10.46 -35.15 26.17
C GLY A 169 9.19 -35.32 25.31
N GLY A 170 8.90 -34.46 24.31
CA GLY A 170 7.68 -34.56 23.48
C GLY A 170 7.75 -35.56 22.30
N MET A 171 6.64 -35.77 21.57
CA MET A 171 6.63 -36.62 20.37
C MET A 171 7.62 -36.13 19.29
N PRO A 172 8.44 -37.00 18.66
CA PRO A 172 9.50 -36.59 17.73
C PRO A 172 9.03 -35.79 16.50
N SER A 173 7.86 -36.10 15.93
CA SER A 173 7.32 -35.38 14.75
C SER A 173 6.91 -33.94 15.05
N LEU A 174 6.42 -33.67 16.27
CA LEU A 174 6.09 -32.32 16.73
C LEU A 174 7.34 -31.53 17.14
N GLN A 175 8.44 -32.23 17.45
CA GLN A 175 9.73 -31.60 17.71
C GLN A 175 10.36 -31.08 16.43
N THR A 176 10.41 -31.89 15.36
CA THR A 176 11.03 -31.49 14.09
C THR A 176 10.31 -30.33 13.40
N ALA A 177 8.97 -30.31 13.44
CA ALA A 177 8.18 -29.21 12.88
C ALA A 177 8.43 -27.88 13.65
N GLY A 178 8.39 -27.92 14.98
CA GLY A 178 8.62 -26.75 15.82
C GLY A 178 10.05 -26.22 15.74
N GLU A 179 11.05 -27.11 15.65
CA GLU A 179 12.45 -26.74 15.43
C GLU A 179 12.65 -26.06 14.08
N GLY A 180 12.08 -26.62 13.00
CA GLY A 180 12.13 -26.00 11.67
C GLY A 180 11.50 -24.61 11.65
N ALA A 181 10.33 -24.46 12.29
CA ALA A 181 9.67 -23.16 12.40
C ALA A 181 10.50 -22.14 13.21
N TRP A 182 11.16 -22.58 14.29
CA TRP A 182 12.08 -21.76 15.05
C TRP A 182 13.29 -21.32 14.23
N LEU A 183 13.89 -22.21 13.43
CA LEU A 183 15.04 -21.86 12.58
C LEU A 183 14.68 -20.79 11.54
N VAL A 184 13.50 -20.88 10.92
CA VAL A 184 13.02 -19.85 9.98
C VAL A 184 12.79 -18.53 10.71
N PHE A 185 12.13 -18.56 11.88
CA PHE A 185 11.96 -17.36 12.70
C PHE A 185 13.30 -16.70 13.06
N ALA A 186 14.25 -17.51 13.55
CA ALA A 186 15.57 -17.06 13.96
C ALA A 186 16.37 -16.43 12.80
N LYS A 187 16.29 -17.04 11.60
CA LYS A 187 16.87 -16.50 10.35
C LYS A 187 16.35 -15.09 10.04
N HIS A 188 15.03 -14.88 10.05
CA HIS A 188 14.45 -13.60 9.65
C HIS A 188 14.60 -12.50 10.71
N PHE A 189 14.58 -12.87 11.99
CA PHE A 189 14.65 -11.93 13.12
C PHE A 189 16.02 -11.86 13.83
N GLY A 190 17.06 -12.45 13.23
CA GLY A 190 18.45 -12.27 13.64
C GLY A 190 18.80 -12.88 15.00
N LEU A 191 18.19 -14.01 15.33
CA LEU A 191 18.48 -14.76 16.55
C LEU A 191 19.35 -15.97 16.21
N ALA A 192 20.27 -16.33 17.10
CA ALA A 192 21.00 -17.58 16.95
C ALA A 192 20.08 -18.77 17.28
N PRO A 193 20.18 -19.91 16.57
CA PRO A 193 19.35 -21.10 16.84
C PRO A 193 19.37 -21.56 18.30
N ALA A 194 20.50 -21.41 19.00
CA ALA A 194 20.64 -21.76 20.41
C ALA A 194 19.82 -20.86 21.37
N GLN A 195 19.42 -19.66 20.94
CA GLN A 195 18.75 -18.64 21.77
C GLN A 195 17.23 -18.89 21.95
N ARG A 196 16.76 -20.14 21.88
CA ARG A 196 15.32 -20.49 21.93
C ARG A 196 14.56 -19.85 23.09
N ARG A 197 15.13 -19.83 24.30
CA ARG A 197 14.47 -19.26 25.49
C ARG A 197 14.38 -17.73 25.42
N GLN A 198 15.37 -17.07 24.83
CA GLN A 198 15.39 -15.62 24.62
C GLN A 198 14.45 -15.19 23.49
N GLY A 199 14.06 -16.14 22.62
CA GLY A 199 13.12 -15.93 21.52
C GLY A 199 11.66 -15.71 21.92
N LEU A 200 11.26 -16.03 23.14
CA LEU A 200 9.84 -15.95 23.56
C LEU A 200 9.25 -14.53 23.48
N ALA A 201 9.99 -13.51 23.91
CA ALA A 201 9.54 -12.12 23.82
C ALA A 201 9.48 -11.61 22.36
N PRO A 202 10.51 -11.83 21.52
CA PRO A 202 10.44 -11.59 20.08
C PRO A 202 9.25 -12.27 19.38
N LEU A 203 9.01 -13.56 19.65
CA LEU A 203 7.90 -14.33 19.09
C LEU A 203 6.55 -13.68 19.43
N ALA A 204 6.34 -13.32 20.69
CA ALA A 204 5.12 -12.65 21.13
C ALA A 204 4.92 -11.27 20.45
N GLY A 205 5.99 -10.50 20.28
CA GLY A 205 5.95 -9.22 19.56
C GLY A 205 5.54 -9.39 18.10
N VAL A 206 6.17 -10.33 17.39
CA VAL A 206 5.84 -10.66 16.00
C VAL A 206 4.41 -11.18 15.86
N ARG A 207 3.94 -11.99 16.82
CA ARG A 207 2.55 -12.49 16.86
C ARG A 207 1.55 -11.33 16.85
N ASN A 208 1.81 -10.28 17.63
CA ASN A 208 0.92 -9.13 17.73
C ASN A 208 0.85 -8.32 16.42
N ILE A 209 1.96 -8.24 15.68
CA ILE A 209 2.00 -7.60 14.37
C ILE A 209 1.24 -8.43 13.34
N LEU A 210 1.56 -9.73 13.22
CA LEU A 210 0.88 -10.62 12.27
C LEU A 210 -0.62 -10.71 12.53
N ARG A 211 -1.07 -10.70 13.79
CA ARG A 211 -2.49 -10.64 14.15
C ARG A 211 -3.13 -9.38 13.58
N SER A 212 -2.52 -8.21 13.75
CA SER A 212 -3.04 -6.97 13.16
C SER A 212 -3.07 -7.00 11.64
N MET A 213 -2.04 -7.53 10.97
CA MET A 213 -2.04 -7.72 9.52
C MET A 213 -3.20 -8.61 9.07
N ILE A 214 -3.49 -9.70 9.79
CA ILE A 214 -4.63 -10.58 9.49
C ILE A 214 -5.98 -9.86 9.67
N THR A 215 -6.12 -9.01 10.69
CA THR A 215 -7.39 -8.31 10.98
C THR A 215 -7.83 -7.37 9.86
N ILE A 216 -6.88 -6.80 9.11
CA ILE A 216 -7.17 -6.00 7.90
C ILE A 216 -8.00 -6.80 6.91
N TYR A 217 -7.71 -8.08 6.77
CA TYR A 217 -8.40 -8.91 5.79
C TYR A 217 -9.65 -9.62 6.32
N ALA A 218 -10.00 -9.42 7.59
CA ALA A 218 -11.08 -10.12 8.28
C ALA A 218 -12.40 -9.33 8.36
N ARG A 219 -12.40 -8.00 8.11
CA ARG A 219 -13.58 -7.14 8.35
C ARG A 219 -14.30 -6.73 7.05
N GLY A 220 -15.26 -7.55 6.63
CA GLY A 220 -16.17 -7.22 5.53
C GLY A 220 -16.99 -5.95 5.80
N THR A 221 -17.03 -5.08 4.78
CA THR A 221 -17.97 -3.96 4.51
C THR A 221 -18.88 -3.49 5.65
N SER A 222 -18.66 -2.25 6.11
CA SER A 222 -19.62 -1.51 6.95
C SER A 222 -20.82 -1.03 6.13
N ILE A 223 -22.02 -1.39 6.59
CA ILE A 223 -23.32 -0.88 6.07
C ILE A 223 -23.63 0.52 6.68
N THR A 224 -22.84 1.00 7.66
CA THR A 224 -23.13 2.20 8.47
C THR A 224 -21.94 3.15 8.70
N GLY A 225 -20.92 3.13 7.84
CA GLY A 225 -19.97 4.25 7.73
C GLY A 225 -18.79 4.29 8.71
N GLY A 226 -18.18 3.14 9.04
CA GLY A 226 -16.92 3.11 9.79
C GLY A 226 -16.08 1.86 9.52
N VAL A 227 -14.93 2.07 8.86
CA VAL A 227 -13.82 1.14 8.54
C VAL A 227 -14.19 -0.09 7.68
N VAL A 228 -13.80 -0.06 6.39
CA VAL A 228 -13.86 -1.21 5.48
C VAL A 228 -12.42 -1.69 5.25
N PHE A 229 -12.07 -2.90 5.69
CA PHE A 229 -10.77 -3.49 5.36
C PHE A 229 -10.92 -4.81 4.61
N GLY A 230 -10.09 -5.00 3.60
CA GLY A 230 -10.31 -5.88 2.46
C GLY A 230 -9.62 -5.22 1.26
N ALA A 231 -10.18 -5.31 0.05
CA ALA A 231 -9.60 -4.64 -1.12
C ALA A 231 -9.49 -3.11 -0.98
N ALA A 232 -10.33 -2.49 -0.13
CA ALA A 232 -10.39 -1.04 0.07
C ALA A 232 -9.19 -0.44 0.83
N ILE A 233 -8.24 -1.26 1.29
CA ILE A 233 -6.96 -0.77 1.84
C ILE A 233 -6.00 -0.35 0.72
N TYR A 234 -6.13 -0.91 -0.48
CA TYR A 234 -5.26 -0.58 -1.59
C TYR A 234 -5.84 0.55 -2.43
N ASP A 235 -5.00 1.54 -2.71
CA ASP A 235 -5.28 2.59 -3.67
C ASP A 235 -4.05 2.82 -4.56
N ALA A 236 -4.21 3.63 -5.60
CA ALA A 236 -3.11 4.06 -6.44
C ALA A 236 -2.86 5.55 -6.23
N ARG A 237 -1.59 5.93 -6.12
CA ARG A 237 -1.24 7.35 -6.16
C ARG A 237 -1.35 7.83 -7.61
N PRO A 238 -2.01 8.98 -7.86
CA PRO A 238 -1.91 9.67 -9.13
C PRO A 238 -0.45 9.99 -9.47
N HIS A 239 -0.14 10.08 -10.76
CA HIS A 239 1.20 10.44 -11.23
C HIS A 239 1.69 11.72 -10.53
N HIS A 240 2.92 11.67 -10.01
CA HIS A 240 3.57 12.82 -9.39
C HIS A 240 5.02 12.89 -9.88
N PRO A 241 5.41 13.93 -10.64
CA PRO A 241 6.71 13.98 -11.32
C PRO A 241 7.92 13.85 -10.38
N GLN A 242 7.81 14.38 -9.16
CA GLN A 242 8.90 14.32 -8.18
C GLN A 242 9.06 12.94 -7.51
N HIS A 243 8.06 12.06 -7.67
CA HIS A 243 7.97 10.76 -6.99
C HIS A 243 7.76 9.61 -7.97
N ALA A 244 8.19 9.78 -9.23
CA ALA A 244 8.04 8.76 -10.27
C ALA A 244 8.79 7.46 -9.94
N ASP A 245 9.80 7.51 -9.06
CA ASP A 245 10.55 6.34 -8.59
C ASP A 245 9.93 5.63 -7.38
N TRP A 246 8.80 6.12 -6.86
CA TRP A 246 8.11 5.48 -5.74
C TRP A 246 7.38 4.23 -6.22
N ILE A 247 7.48 3.18 -5.41
CA ILE A 247 6.88 1.87 -5.64
C ILE A 247 5.58 1.76 -4.84
N ALA A 248 5.64 1.99 -3.53
CA ALA A 248 4.47 2.06 -2.68
C ALA A 248 4.74 2.90 -1.42
N PHE A 249 3.68 3.26 -0.70
CA PHE A 249 3.81 3.84 0.63
C PHE A 249 2.58 3.58 1.50
N ALA A 250 2.79 3.63 2.81
CA ALA A 250 1.76 3.73 3.83
C ALA A 250 1.99 4.95 4.73
N PHE A 251 0.90 5.47 5.31
CA PHE A 251 0.98 6.54 6.29
C PHE A 251 1.40 6.03 7.67
N PHE A 252 2.15 6.86 8.38
CA PHE A 252 2.45 6.65 9.79
C PHE A 252 1.15 6.55 10.60
N GLY A 253 1.00 5.46 11.35
CA GLY A 253 -0.19 5.17 12.14
C GLY A 253 -1.46 4.86 11.32
N GLY A 254 -1.34 4.55 10.02
CA GLY A 254 -2.48 4.39 9.12
C GLY A 254 -3.57 3.42 9.61
N PHE A 255 -3.18 2.34 10.30
CA PHE A 255 -4.12 1.41 10.96
C PHE A 255 -5.08 2.08 11.96
N HIS A 256 -4.66 3.17 12.60
CA HIS A 256 -5.41 3.90 13.61
C HIS A 256 -6.10 5.16 13.04
N ASN A 257 -5.79 5.54 11.80
CA ASN A 257 -6.28 6.75 11.15
C ASN A 257 -7.54 6.49 10.30
N GLY A 258 -8.38 5.52 10.71
CA GLY A 258 -9.57 5.08 9.97
C GLY A 258 -10.44 6.25 9.48
N GLY A 259 -10.63 6.33 8.15
CA GLY A 259 -11.42 7.37 7.49
C GLY A 259 -10.83 8.78 7.48
N ARG A 260 -9.61 8.99 8.02
CA ARG A 260 -8.93 10.29 7.94
C ARG A 260 -8.43 10.52 6.52
N ILE A 261 -8.58 11.75 6.07
CA ILE A 261 -8.09 12.23 4.78
C ILE A 261 -7.26 13.47 5.05
N ASP A 262 -6.00 13.43 4.63
CA ASP A 262 -5.09 14.57 4.61
C ASP A 262 -4.39 14.61 3.25
N HIS A 263 -4.10 15.81 2.75
CA HIS A 263 -3.54 15.99 1.41
C HIS A 263 -4.31 15.28 0.28
N GLY A 264 -5.63 15.14 0.42
CA GLY A 264 -6.49 14.44 -0.55
C GLY A 264 -6.29 12.92 -0.59
N LEU A 265 -5.55 12.36 0.38
CA LEU A 265 -5.25 10.95 0.49
C LEU A 265 -5.81 10.39 1.79
N ARG A 266 -6.33 9.18 1.72
CA ARG A 266 -6.81 8.42 2.87
C ARG A 266 -5.62 7.90 3.66
N GLU A 267 -5.48 8.34 4.90
CA GLU A 267 -4.40 7.90 5.78
C GLU A 267 -4.54 6.41 6.18
N ASP A 268 -5.73 5.83 6.01
CA ASP A 268 -6.03 4.43 6.28
C ASP A 268 -5.87 3.51 5.04
N SER A 269 -5.00 3.90 4.10
CA SER A 269 -4.74 3.18 2.85
C SER A 269 -3.24 2.99 2.56
N ILE A 270 -2.95 1.95 1.78
CA ILE A 270 -1.64 1.65 1.17
C ILE A 270 -1.72 2.05 -0.30
N TYR A 271 -0.79 2.88 -0.76
CA TYR A 271 -0.78 3.46 -2.09
C TYR A 271 0.29 2.81 -2.97
N PHE A 272 -0.11 2.22 -4.09
CA PHE A 272 0.80 1.76 -5.13
C PHE A 272 1.09 2.90 -6.12
N CYS A 273 2.37 3.11 -6.41
CA CYS A 273 2.88 4.22 -7.21
C CYS A 273 3.39 3.73 -8.57
N GLU A 274 3.81 4.66 -9.43
CA GLU A 274 4.23 4.38 -10.81
C GLU A 274 5.43 3.44 -10.92
N GLY A 275 6.32 3.41 -9.93
CA GLY A 275 7.46 2.46 -9.90
C GLY A 275 7.05 0.98 -9.85
N MET A 276 5.76 0.68 -9.62
CA MET A 276 5.20 -0.68 -9.74
C MET A 276 4.82 -1.07 -11.17
N ASP A 277 4.74 -0.11 -12.08
CA ASP A 277 4.33 -0.35 -13.45
C ASP A 277 5.37 -1.25 -14.14
N GLY A 278 4.90 -2.34 -14.78
CA GLY A 278 5.77 -3.38 -15.33
C GLY A 278 6.33 -4.40 -14.31
N GLY A 279 6.08 -4.22 -13.01
CA GLY A 279 6.50 -5.15 -11.95
C GLY A 279 5.88 -6.54 -12.06
N THR A 280 6.47 -7.56 -11.43
CA THR A 280 5.95 -8.94 -11.39
C THR A 280 4.85 -9.10 -10.33
N ASP A 281 4.05 -10.17 -10.42
CA ASP A 281 3.09 -10.49 -9.34
C ASP A 281 3.79 -10.81 -8.01
N GLY A 282 5.03 -11.32 -8.06
CA GLY A 282 5.90 -11.46 -6.90
C GLY A 282 6.21 -10.12 -6.24
N LEU A 283 6.51 -9.09 -7.03
CA LEU A 283 6.73 -7.73 -6.51
C LEU A 283 5.47 -7.16 -5.85
N PHE A 284 4.30 -7.28 -6.49
CA PHE A 284 3.02 -6.84 -5.89
C PHE A 284 2.72 -7.59 -4.58
N PHE A 285 3.00 -8.90 -4.54
CA PHE A 285 2.81 -9.72 -3.34
C PHE A 285 3.74 -9.29 -2.20
N HIS A 286 5.04 -9.15 -2.47
CA HIS A 286 6.04 -8.79 -1.45
C HIS A 286 5.83 -7.36 -0.93
N THR A 287 5.61 -6.41 -1.84
CA THR A 287 5.30 -5.01 -1.51
C THR A 287 4.05 -4.92 -0.63
N SER A 288 3.02 -5.71 -0.93
CA SER A 288 1.82 -5.79 -0.08
C SER A 288 2.12 -6.22 1.35
N LEU A 289 3.05 -7.15 1.56
CA LEU A 289 3.44 -7.61 2.89
C LEU A 289 4.28 -6.54 3.63
N HIS A 290 5.21 -5.91 2.91
CA HIS A 290 6.09 -4.87 3.42
C HIS A 290 5.28 -3.65 3.91
N GLU A 291 4.45 -3.08 3.04
CA GLU A 291 3.63 -1.91 3.39
C GLU A 291 2.61 -2.22 4.47
N LEU A 292 2.08 -3.44 4.51
CA LEU A 292 1.16 -3.86 5.56
C LEU A 292 1.86 -3.94 6.93
N ALA A 293 3.14 -4.29 6.98
CA ALA A 293 3.92 -4.27 8.22
C ALA A 293 4.10 -2.84 8.74
N HIS A 294 4.40 -1.86 7.87
CA HIS A 294 4.38 -0.45 8.26
C HIS A 294 3.01 0.00 8.75
N PHE A 295 1.98 -0.32 7.96
CA PHE A 295 0.61 0.13 8.21
C PHE A 295 0.13 -0.22 9.62
N VAL A 296 0.40 -1.45 10.07
CA VAL A 296 -0.01 -1.93 11.41
C VAL A 296 1.04 -1.72 12.51
N GLY A 297 2.29 -1.52 12.14
CA GLY A 297 3.45 -1.53 13.04
C GLY A 297 3.70 -0.21 13.75
N ASP A 298 3.14 0.88 13.24
CA ASP A 298 3.29 2.20 13.83
C ASP A 298 2.21 2.46 14.88
N ARG A 299 2.54 2.14 16.14
CA ARG A 299 1.69 2.36 17.32
C ARG A 299 2.34 3.39 18.23
N PRO A 300 1.57 4.33 18.82
CA PRO A 300 2.09 5.33 19.76
C PRO A 300 2.89 4.72 20.92
N GLU A 301 2.50 3.53 21.37
CA GLU A 301 3.07 2.82 22.51
C GLU A 301 4.20 1.82 22.18
N ALA A 302 4.56 1.64 20.90
CA ALA A 302 5.58 0.68 20.48
C ALA A 302 6.67 1.34 19.61
N ARG A 303 7.82 0.68 19.48
CA ARG A 303 8.81 1.09 18.47
C ARG A 303 8.19 0.89 17.08
N PRO A 304 8.21 1.91 16.21
CA PRO A 304 7.61 1.80 14.89
C PRO A 304 8.34 0.75 14.07
N ILE A 305 7.60 0.07 13.19
CA ILE A 305 8.20 -0.72 12.12
C ILE A 305 8.70 0.26 11.05
N VAL A 306 10.00 0.20 10.78
CA VAL A 306 10.74 1.07 9.87
C VAL A 306 11.51 0.22 8.85
N ASP A 307 12.29 0.86 7.99
CA ASP A 307 13.17 0.19 7.03
C ASP A 307 14.62 0.39 7.40
N HIS A 308 15.18 -0.59 8.09
CA HIS A 308 16.60 -0.60 8.41
C HIS A 308 17.44 -1.03 7.21
N ALA A 309 16.94 -1.96 6.39
CA ALA A 309 17.53 -2.39 5.11
C ALA A 309 16.57 -3.31 4.34
N TYR A 310 16.74 -3.37 3.02
CA TYR A 310 16.10 -4.36 2.13
C TYR A 310 16.97 -5.58 1.92
N THR A 311 16.38 -6.71 1.52
CA THR A 311 17.12 -7.96 1.24
C THR A 311 18.21 -7.81 0.18
N THR A 312 18.03 -6.87 -0.74
CA THR A 312 19.01 -6.51 -1.77
C THR A 312 20.18 -5.68 -1.25
N ASP A 313 20.04 -5.09 -0.06
CA ASP A 313 21.07 -4.23 0.52
C ASP A 313 22.11 -5.08 1.26
N PRO A 314 23.41 -4.87 1.02
CA PRO A 314 24.47 -5.53 1.79
C PRO A 314 24.42 -5.22 3.31
N ALA A 315 23.65 -4.20 3.71
CA ALA A 315 23.41 -3.88 5.12
C ALA A 315 22.44 -4.84 5.81
N TYR A 316 21.57 -5.54 5.07
CA TYR A 316 20.54 -6.39 5.64
C TYR A 316 21.08 -7.53 6.49
N GLU A 317 22.13 -8.19 6.00
CA GLU A 317 22.81 -9.27 6.72
C GLU A 317 23.46 -8.78 8.02
N ARG A 318 23.78 -7.49 8.12
CA ARG A 318 24.42 -6.85 9.28
C ARG A 318 23.42 -6.30 10.30
N LEU A 319 22.11 -6.37 10.03
CA LEU A 319 21.10 -5.91 10.98
C LEU A 319 21.09 -6.75 12.25
N THR A 320 21.08 -6.07 13.40
CA THR A 320 20.90 -6.70 14.71
C THR A 320 19.49 -7.28 14.85
N SER A 321 19.29 -8.20 15.81
CA SER A 321 17.95 -8.73 16.10
C SER A 321 16.93 -7.63 16.43
N ALA A 322 17.35 -6.63 17.21
CA ALA A 322 16.48 -5.49 17.55
C ALA A 322 16.08 -4.67 16.32
N GLN A 323 16.99 -4.47 15.36
CA GLN A 323 16.66 -3.81 14.10
C GLN A 323 15.71 -4.67 13.27
N ARG A 324 15.98 -5.97 13.11
CA ARG A 324 15.12 -6.91 12.36
C ARG A 324 13.70 -7.00 12.93
N LEU A 325 13.54 -6.93 14.25
CA LEU A 325 12.21 -6.87 14.91
C LEU A 325 11.44 -5.58 14.65
N THR A 326 12.10 -4.54 14.13
CA THR A 326 11.50 -3.27 13.74
C THR A 326 11.70 -2.99 12.25
N ASN A 327 12.01 -4.01 11.44
CA ASN A 327 12.28 -3.88 10.02
C ASN A 327 11.14 -4.46 9.19
N ALA A 328 10.42 -3.67 8.38
CA ALA A 328 9.28 -4.17 7.59
C ALA A 328 9.68 -5.32 6.66
N GLU A 329 10.85 -5.22 6.04
CA GLU A 329 11.38 -6.25 5.15
C GLU A 329 11.58 -7.61 5.84
N SER A 330 11.94 -7.62 7.13
CA SER A 330 12.05 -8.87 7.92
C SER A 330 10.70 -9.58 8.06
N TYR A 331 9.61 -8.82 8.21
CA TYR A 331 8.26 -9.38 8.24
C TYR A 331 7.84 -9.90 6.86
N ALA A 332 8.05 -9.11 5.80
CA ALA A 332 7.69 -9.51 4.44
C ALA A 332 8.36 -10.83 4.04
N ASN A 333 9.68 -10.94 4.27
CA ASN A 333 10.44 -12.15 4.01
C ASN A 333 9.97 -13.35 4.85
N TYR A 334 9.76 -13.16 6.16
CA TYR A 334 9.30 -14.22 7.04
C TYR A 334 7.95 -14.79 6.60
N ILE A 335 7.02 -13.91 6.20
CA ILE A 335 5.69 -14.32 5.73
C ILE A 335 5.77 -15.02 4.36
N ALA A 336 6.64 -14.52 3.48
CA ALA A 336 6.84 -15.08 2.15
C ALA A 336 7.51 -16.46 2.14
N ASP A 337 8.39 -16.76 3.10
CA ASP A 337 9.12 -18.04 3.23
C ASP A 337 8.16 -19.23 3.38
N PHE A 338 6.94 -18.99 3.88
CA PHE A 338 5.89 -20.01 4.02
C PHE A 338 4.87 -20.03 2.88
N THR A 339 5.15 -19.40 1.75
CA THR A 339 4.35 -19.58 0.53
C THR A 339 4.88 -20.75 -0.30
N LEU A 340 3.98 -21.64 -0.75
CA LEU A 340 4.35 -22.75 -1.64
C LEU A 340 4.94 -22.16 -2.94
N GLY A 341 6.16 -22.58 -3.28
CA GLY A 341 6.94 -21.98 -4.36
C GLY A 341 7.75 -20.81 -3.82
N THR A 342 8.93 -21.12 -3.30
CA THR A 342 10.04 -20.20 -3.05
C THR A 342 10.01 -19.07 -4.08
N ILE A 343 9.83 -17.84 -3.61
CA ILE A 343 10.28 -16.67 -4.37
C ILE A 343 11.74 -16.97 -4.67
N ALA A 344 12.08 -17.23 -5.93
CA ALA A 344 13.48 -17.05 -6.33
C ALA A 344 13.77 -15.59 -5.99
N LEU A 345 14.76 -15.34 -5.14
CA LEU A 345 15.23 -13.98 -4.82
C LEU A 345 15.46 -13.15 -6.11
N ASP A 346 15.62 -13.81 -7.25
CA ASP A 346 15.66 -13.26 -8.60
C ASP A 346 14.38 -12.49 -9.03
N ASP A 347 13.18 -12.87 -8.57
CA ASP A 347 11.89 -12.23 -8.95
C ASP A 347 11.65 -10.88 -8.24
N LEU A 348 12.42 -10.58 -7.19
CA LEU A 348 12.42 -9.27 -6.49
C LEU A 348 13.34 -8.25 -7.17
N ARG A 349 14.09 -8.65 -8.21
CA ARG A 349 14.87 -7.74 -9.06
C ARG A 349 13.98 -7.12 -10.16
N GLY A 350 13.11 -6.19 -9.78
CA GLY A 350 12.48 -5.22 -10.69
C GLY A 350 13.49 -4.16 -11.18
N PRO A 351 13.15 -3.32 -12.17
CA PRO A 351 14.01 -2.92 -13.30
C PRO A 351 15.19 -2.03 -12.91
N SER A 352 16.25 -2.63 -12.37
CA SER A 352 17.58 -2.00 -12.26
C SER A 352 18.66 -2.73 -13.07
N THR A 353 18.26 -3.71 -13.91
CA THR A 353 19.17 -4.47 -14.79
C THR A 353 19.01 -4.08 -16.26
N ILE A 354 18.65 -2.83 -16.54
CA ILE A 354 18.89 -2.20 -17.83
C ILE A 354 19.85 -1.05 -17.50
N LEU A 355 21.02 -1.03 -18.14
CA LEU A 355 22.20 -0.21 -17.82
C LEU A 355 23.14 -0.81 -16.76
N LEU A 356 23.79 -1.91 -17.12
CA LEU A 356 25.26 -2.06 -17.10
C LEU A 356 25.61 -3.49 -17.53
N GLN A 357 25.64 -3.73 -18.85
CA GLN A 357 26.47 -4.75 -19.50
C GLN A 357 26.34 -4.60 -21.02
N ASP A 358 27.22 -3.79 -21.61
CA ASP A 358 27.69 -3.98 -22.98
C ASP A 358 28.80 -5.06 -22.98
N PRO A 359 29.18 -5.57 -24.16
CA PRO A 359 28.58 -6.66 -24.89
C PRO A 359 29.26 -8.00 -24.54
N ILE A 360 28.49 -9.09 -24.53
CA ILE A 360 29.09 -10.43 -24.51
C ILE A 360 29.79 -10.65 -25.85
N VAL A 361 31.12 -10.74 -25.77
CA VAL A 361 31.99 -11.31 -26.78
C VAL A 361 31.51 -12.73 -27.09
N GLU A 362 30.98 -12.93 -28.30
CA GLU A 362 30.79 -14.27 -28.85
C GLU A 362 32.16 -14.92 -29.09
N ALA A 363 32.40 -16.05 -28.40
CA ALA A 363 33.47 -16.97 -28.73
C ALA A 363 32.89 -18.38 -28.92
N ASN A 364 32.52 -18.64 -30.17
CA ASN A 364 32.69 -19.87 -30.94
C ASN A 364 32.57 -21.24 -30.24
N GLY A 365 31.67 -22.06 -30.80
CA GLY A 365 31.70 -23.51 -30.62
C GLY A 365 30.68 -24.26 -31.48
N GLY A 366 30.70 -24.04 -32.80
CA GLY A 366 29.93 -24.86 -33.73
C GLY A 366 30.52 -26.27 -33.86
N ILE A 367 29.67 -27.30 -33.73
CA ILE A 367 29.92 -28.61 -34.33
C ILE A 367 28.63 -29.10 -34.97
N THR A 368 28.71 -29.35 -36.27
CA THR A 368 27.66 -29.87 -37.14
C THR A 368 27.61 -31.40 -37.18
N ARG A 369 26.40 -31.92 -37.42
CA ARG A 369 25.99 -33.18 -38.09
C ARG A 369 26.08 -34.51 -37.32
N GLY A 370 24.94 -35.21 -37.28
CA GLY A 370 24.87 -36.66 -37.43
C GLY A 370 23.58 -37.32 -36.93
N LYS A 371 22.68 -37.70 -37.87
CA LYS A 371 21.42 -38.42 -37.67
C LYS A 371 21.56 -39.70 -36.81
N ALA A 372 20.55 -39.99 -35.99
CA ALA A 372 20.34 -41.30 -35.35
C ALA A 372 19.39 -42.18 -36.18
N SER A 373 19.77 -43.45 -36.43
CA SER A 373 18.83 -44.52 -36.78
C SER A 373 19.31 -45.88 -36.25
N ALA A 374 18.37 -46.62 -35.66
CA ALA A 374 18.23 -48.08 -35.52
C ALA A 374 19.01 -48.87 -34.42
N PHE A 375 18.21 -49.59 -33.62
CA PHE A 375 18.43 -50.80 -32.77
C PHE A 375 18.87 -52.04 -33.62
N PRO A 376 19.16 -53.25 -33.07
CA PRO A 376 19.96 -53.72 -31.91
C PRO A 376 20.92 -54.90 -32.32
N PRO A 377 21.16 -55.96 -31.50
CA PRO A 377 22.31 -56.17 -30.62
C PRO A 377 23.23 -57.34 -31.05
N GLY A 378 24.38 -57.52 -30.39
CA GLY A 378 24.96 -58.87 -30.24
C GLY A 378 26.47 -58.98 -30.10
N LYS A 379 26.83 -59.85 -29.14
CA LYS A 379 28.09 -60.62 -29.00
C LYS A 379 29.26 -59.97 -28.23
N ARG A 380 29.40 -60.44 -26.98
CA ARG A 380 30.69 -60.80 -26.30
C ARG A 380 31.52 -61.75 -27.20
N PRO A 381 32.82 -62.02 -26.98
CA PRO A 381 33.53 -62.01 -25.67
C PRO A 381 34.99 -61.52 -25.68
N GLY A 382 35.59 -61.48 -24.49
CA GLY A 382 37.00 -61.23 -24.24
C GLY A 382 37.19 -60.75 -22.81
#